data_AF-A0A355T203-F1
#
_entry.id   AF-A0A355T203-F1
#
_cell.length_a   1.000
_cell.length_b   1.000
_cell.length_c   1.000
_cell.angle_alpha   90.00
_cell.angle_beta   90.00
_cell.angle_gamma   90.00
#
_symmetry.space_group_name_H-M   'P 1'
#
loop_
_entity.id
_entity.type
_entity.pdbx_description
1 polymer ?
#
loop_
_entity_poly.entity_id
_entity_poly.type
_entity_poly.pdbx_seq_one_letter_code
_entity_poly.pdbx_strand_id
1 'polypeptide(L)' 'ALTSLKGIGEWTASYVALRALGDPDAFPSGDLGLQKAAALNSEKLSAKALSATAENWRPWRGYAALHLWSSLSS' A
#
# COMPACT_ATOMS: atom_id res chain seq x y z
N ALA A 1 10.17 -13.68 -3.75
CA ALA A 1 11.32 -14.12 -2.92
C ALA A 1 11.02 -14.05 -1.42
N LEU A 2 10.43 -12.96 -0.89
CA LEU A 2 10.04 -12.90 0.52
C LEU A 2 8.78 -13.72 0.85
N THR A 3 7.79 -13.73 -0.04
CA THR A 3 6.52 -14.46 0.13
C THR A 3 6.64 -15.98 0.12
N SER A 4 7.78 -16.54 -0.29
CA SER A 4 8.04 -17.98 -0.16
C SER A 4 8.43 -18.40 1.26
N LEU A 5 8.70 -17.44 2.15
CA LEU A 5 8.97 -17.72 3.56
C LEU A 5 7.66 -17.86 4.32
N LYS A 6 7.52 -18.97 5.07
CA LYS A 6 6.34 -19.23 5.90
C LYS A 6 6.11 -18.08 6.88
N GLY A 7 4.92 -17.48 6.83
CA GLY A 7 4.53 -16.35 7.68
C GLY A 7 4.73 -14.97 7.04
N ILE A 8 5.32 -14.87 5.84
CA ILE A 8 5.43 -13.61 5.11
C ILE A 8 4.38 -13.55 3.99
N GLY A 9 3.37 -12.70 4.17
CA GLY A 9 2.37 -12.42 3.15
C GLY A 9 2.76 -11.26 2.23
N GLU A 10 1.93 -11.03 1.20
CA GLU A 10 2.14 -9.98 0.19
C GLU A 10 2.24 -8.57 0.81
N TRP A 11 1.43 -8.30 1.83
CA TRP A 11 1.47 -7.04 2.57
C TRP A 11 2.85 -6.83 3.21
N THR A 12 3.36 -7.83 3.92
CA THR A 12 4.68 -7.75 4.58
C THR A 12 5.79 -7.58 3.56
N ALA A 13 5.75 -8.33 2.46
CA ALA A 13 6.75 -8.22 1.39
C ALA A 13 6.76 -6.81 0.78
N SER A 14 5.58 -6.26 0.46
CA SER A 14 5.42 -4.90 -0.09
C SER A 14 5.88 -3.83 0.92
N TYR A 15 5.59 -4.02 2.20
CA TYR A 15 6.04 -3.11 3.25
C TYR A 15 7.57 -3.11 3.41
N VAL A 16 8.20 -4.28 3.35
CA VAL A 16 9.67 -4.41 3.38
C VAL A 16 10.29 -3.75 2.15
N ALA A 17 9.74 -3.98 0.95
CA ALA A 17 10.21 -3.34 -0.27
C ALA A 17 10.15 -1.81 -0.14
N LEU A 18 9.04 -1.26 0.36
CA LEU A 18 8.87 0.17 0.55
C LEU A 18 9.80 0.77 1.61
N ARG A 19 9.85 0.20 2.82
CA ARG A 19 10.50 0.83 3.98
C ARG A 19 11.94 0.42 4.20
N ALA A 20 12.30 -0.82 3.89
CA ALA A 20 13.64 -1.34 4.11
C ALA A 20 14.50 -1.25 2.85
N LEU A 21 13.91 -1.48 1.68
CA LEU A 21 14.64 -1.47 0.41
C LEU A 21 14.51 -0.14 -0.36
N GLY A 22 13.61 0.74 0.07
CA GLY A 22 13.42 2.05 -0.55
C GLY A 22 12.82 1.98 -1.96
N ASP A 23 12.06 0.93 -2.28
CA ASP A 23 11.39 0.80 -3.58
C ASP A 23 10.29 1.88 -3.70
N PRO A 24 10.43 2.86 -4.61
CA PRO A 24 9.48 3.96 -4.75
C PRO A 24 8.14 3.52 -5.33
N ASP A 25 8.06 2.32 -5.92
CA ASP A 25 6.87 1.78 -6.56
C ASP A 25 6.22 0.64 -5.75
N ALA A 26 6.81 0.24 -4.63
CA ALA A 26 6.23 -0.76 -3.74
C ALA A 26 4.97 -0.23 -3.04
N PHE A 27 3.92 -1.05 -3.00
CA PHE A 27 2.61 -0.60 -2.52
C PHE A 27 1.81 -1.70 -1.78
N PRO A 28 1.62 -1.58 -0.45
CA PRO A 28 0.94 -2.60 0.34
C PRO A 28 -0.59 -2.44 0.28
N SER A 29 -1.22 -2.79 -0.84
CA SER A 29 -2.69 -2.63 -1.05
C SER A 29 -3.57 -3.38 -0.03
N GLY A 30 -3.01 -4.38 0.67
CA GLY A 30 -3.68 -5.07 1.79
C GLY A 30 -3.83 -4.23 3.07
N ASP A 31 -3.20 -3.05 3.14
CA ASP A 31 -3.20 -2.21 4.34
C ASP A 31 -4.59 -1.59 4.59
N LEU A 32 -5.14 -1.81 5.78
CA LEU A 32 -6.48 -1.32 6.13
C LEU A 32 -6.51 0.21 6.25
N GLY A 33 -5.39 0.83 6.64
CA GLY A 33 -5.24 2.27 6.70
C GLY A 33 -5.29 2.88 5.30
N LEU A 34 -4.48 2.35 4.37
CA LEU A 34 -4.51 2.81 2.97
C LEU A 34 -5.87 2.60 2.32
N GLN A 35 -6.52 1.46 2.55
CA GLN A 35 -7.87 1.17 2.05
C GLN A 35 -8.91 2.17 2.55
N LYS A 36 -8.77 2.65 3.79
CA LYS A 36 -9.64 3.68 4.38
C LYS A 36 -9.30 5.07 3.85
N ALA A 37 -8.01 5.45 3.85
CA ALA A 37 -7.56 6.77 3.43
C ALA A 37 -7.90 7.06 1.96
N ALA A 38 -7.72 6.06 1.08
CA ALA A 38 -8.01 6.19 -0.35
C ALA A 38 -9.51 6.27 -0.68
N ALA A 39 -10.41 5.95 0.26
CA ALA A 39 -11.84 5.97 0.02
C ALA A 39 -12.47 7.38 0.06
N LEU A 40 -11.72 8.43 0.43
CA LEU A 40 -12.15 9.84 0.36
C LEU A 40 -13.59 10.09 0.89
N ASN A 41 -13.89 9.60 2.10
CA ASN A 41 -15.21 9.66 2.77
C ASN A 41 -16.28 8.65 2.30
N SER A 42 -15.93 7.77 1.37
CA SER A 42 -16.75 6.61 1.01
C SER A 42 -16.43 5.40 1.90
N GLU A 43 -17.16 4.31 1.69
CA GLU A 43 -16.82 3.03 2.32
C GLU A 43 -15.41 2.57 1.89
N LYS A 44 -14.72 1.94 2.83
CA LYS A 44 -13.35 1.44 2.67
C LYS A 44 -13.19 0.62 1.38
N LEU A 45 -12.14 0.89 0.60
CA LEU A 45 -11.83 0.11 -0.60
C LEU A 45 -11.40 -1.32 -0.25
N SER A 46 -11.76 -2.28 -1.10
CA SER A 46 -11.13 -3.60 -1.05
C SER A 46 -9.66 -3.52 -1.49
N ALA A 47 -8.82 -4.46 -1.04
CA ALA A 47 -7.41 -4.53 -1.47
C ALA A 47 -7.27 -4.56 -3.01
N LYS A 48 -8.19 -5.27 -3.70
CA LYS A 48 -8.23 -5.35 -5.16
C LYS A 48 -8.57 -4.00 -5.79
N ALA A 49 -9.58 -3.31 -5.27
CA ALA A 49 -9.96 -1.98 -5.77
C ALA A 49 -8.83 -0.97 -5.56
N LEU A 50 -8.24 -0.95 -4.36
CA LEU A 50 -7.10 -0.09 -4.05
C LEU A 50 -5.90 -0.41 -4.95
N SER A 51 -5.61 -1.69 -5.19
CA SER A 51 -4.53 -2.09 -6.10
C SER A 51 -4.76 -1.56 -7.52
N ALA A 52 -6.01 -1.58 -8.02
CA ALA A 52 -6.33 -1.05 -9.34
C ALA A 52 -6.21 0.48 -9.38
N THR A 53 -6.65 1.18 -8.34
CA THR A 53 -6.47 2.64 -8.22
C THR A 53 -4.99 3.02 -8.18
N ALA A 54 -4.17 2.25 -7.46
CA ALA A 54 -2.75 2.52 -7.30
C ALA A 54 -1.94 2.43 -8.60
N GLU A 55 -2.42 1.72 -9.62
CA GLU A 55 -1.75 1.68 -10.93
C GLU A 55 -1.60 3.08 -11.55
N ASN A 56 -2.52 4.01 -11.25
CA ASN A 56 -2.44 5.40 -11.71
C ASN A 56 -1.32 6.21 -11.03
N TRP A 57 -0.72 5.70 -9.96
CA TRP A 57 0.36 6.38 -9.22
C TRP A 57 1.74 5.84 -9.56
N ARG A 58 1.85 4.90 -10.51
CA ARG A 58 3.15 4.45 -11.00
C ARG A 58 3.94 5.61 -11.63
N PRO A 59 5.29 5.62 -11.51
CA PRO A 59 6.12 4.64 -10.79
C PRO A 59 6.36 5.00 -9.31
N TRP A 60 5.48 5.80 -8.70
CA TRP A 60 5.67 6.42 -7.38
C TRP A 60 4.63 5.97 -6.35
N ARG A 61 4.13 4.73 -6.47
CA ARG A 61 3.05 4.23 -5.60
C ARG A 61 3.45 4.25 -4.11
N GLY A 62 4.73 4.04 -3.80
CA GLY A 62 5.26 4.14 -2.44
C GLY A 62 5.07 5.52 -1.81
N TYR A 63 5.22 6.59 -2.60
CA TYR A 63 4.96 7.96 -2.13
C TYR A 63 3.48 8.22 -1.88
N ALA A 64 2.60 7.67 -2.73
CA ALA A 64 1.16 7.73 -2.49
C ALA A 64 0.78 7.03 -1.17
N ALA A 65 1.37 5.87 -0.86
CA ALA A 65 1.17 5.20 0.41
C ALA A 65 1.59 6.06 1.61
N LEU A 66 2.77 6.69 1.55
CA LEU A 66 3.24 7.60 2.60
C LEU A 66 2.30 8.79 2.80
N HIS A 67 1.80 9.38 1.71
CA HIS A 67 0.87 10.49 1.77
C HIS A 67 -0.47 10.10 2.41
N LEU A 68 -1.03 8.94 2.01
CA LEU A 68 -2.27 8.40 2.57
C LEU A 68 -2.14 8.02 4.06
N TRP A 69 -1.00 7.47 4.49
CA TRP A 69 -0.77 7.25 5.91
C TRP A 69 -0.67 8.56 6.69
N SER A 70 -0.01 9.58 6.13
CA SER A 70 0.07 10.90 6.77
C SER A 70 -1.30 11.54 6.97
N SER A 71 -2.23 11.36 6.04
CA SER A 71 -3.59 11.93 6.15
C SER A 71 -4.45 11.28 7.23
N LEU A 72 -4.07 10.11 7.75
CA LEU A 72 -4.79 9.44 8.84
C LEU A 72 -4.38 9.92 10.24
N SER A 73 -3.24 10.60 10.35
CA SER A 73 -2.74 11.17 11.60
C SER A 73 -3.25 12.60 11.85
N SER A 74 -4.00 13.15 10.90
CA SER A 74 -4.52 14.53 10.90
C SER A 74 -5.95 14.59 11.45
#